data_AF-A0A0Q4RDW7-F1
#
_entry.id   AF-A0A0Q4RDW7-F1
#
_cell.length_a   1.000
_cell.length_b   1.000
_cell.length_c   1.000
_cell.angle_alpha   90.00
_cell.angle_beta   90.00
_cell.angle_gamma   90.00
#
_symmetry.space_group_name_H-M   'P 1'
#
loop_
_entity.id
_entity.type
_entity.pdbx_description
1 polymer ?
#
loop_
_entity_poly.entity_id
_entity_poly.type
_entity_poly.pdbx_seq_one_letter_code
_entity_poly.pdbx_strand_id
1 'polypeptide(L)'
;MQLMSGTASGLGVKDVNDPIQNVNGGTKYISQMMSKYNNDPRLALAAYNWGPGNLDKAIKKYGANWSAIASYAPTETQKYVAKVMGNWRGADVK
;
A
#
# COMPACT_ATOMS: atom_id res chain seq x y z
N MET A 1 1.72 -2.42 -14.67
CA MET A 1 0.82 -1.90 -13.62
C MET A 1 0.66 -0.41 -13.86
N GLN A 2 -0.57 0.12 -13.94
CA GLN A 2 -0.81 1.54 -14.20
C GLN A 2 -0.92 2.32 -12.88
N LEU A 3 -0.08 3.34 -12.74
CA LEU A 3 -0.07 4.29 -11.63
C LEU A 3 -0.59 5.65 -12.12
N MET A 4 -1.46 6.25 -11.31
CA MET A 4 -2.10 7.55 -11.53
C MET A 4 -1.06 8.68 -11.44
N SER A 5 -1.17 9.68 -12.30
CA SER A 5 -0.18 10.74 -12.58
C SER A 5 0.12 11.73 -11.43
N GLY A 6 -0.36 11.49 -10.20
CA GLY A 6 -0.17 12.38 -9.06
C GLY A 6 0.95 12.00 -8.08
N THR A 7 1.43 10.75 -8.08
CA THR A 7 2.30 10.22 -7.00
C THR A 7 3.80 10.27 -7.34
N ALA A 8 4.18 10.79 -8.52
CA ALA A 8 5.53 10.60 -9.08
C ALA A 8 6.65 11.44 -8.41
N SER A 9 6.35 12.56 -7.74
CA SER A 9 7.40 13.54 -7.39
C SER A 9 8.17 13.30 -6.08
N GLY A 10 7.94 12.18 -5.39
CA GLY A 10 8.67 11.84 -4.14
C GLY A 10 9.70 10.72 -4.25
N LEU A 11 9.72 9.97 -5.37
CA LEU A 11 10.32 8.63 -5.40
C LEU A 11 11.39 8.44 -6.50
N GLY A 12 11.80 9.51 -7.21
CA GLY A 12 12.82 9.40 -8.26
C GLY A 12 12.39 8.56 -9.47
N VAL A 13 11.08 8.36 -9.65
CA VAL A 13 10.51 7.63 -10.78
C VAL A 13 10.22 8.64 -11.90
N LYS A 14 11.04 8.60 -12.96
CA LYS A 14 10.88 9.47 -14.14
C LYS A 14 9.86 8.94 -15.15
N ASP A 15 9.52 7.65 -15.11
CA ASP A 15 8.55 7.06 -16.04
C ASP A 15 7.80 5.88 -15.41
N VAL A 16 6.46 6.02 -15.29
CA VAL A 16 5.54 5.01 -14.74
C VAL A 16 5.25 3.87 -15.71
N ASN A 17 5.82 3.90 -16.92
CA ASN A 17 5.67 2.82 -17.90
C ASN A 17 6.91 1.91 -18.01
N ASP A 18 8.00 2.20 -17.28
CA ASP A 18 9.17 1.33 -17.21
C ASP A 18 8.93 0.21 -16.17
N PRO A 19 8.83 -1.07 -16.58
CA PRO A 19 8.51 -2.17 -15.67
C PRO A 19 9.63 -2.45 -14.67
N ILE A 20 10.89 -2.14 -14.98
CA ILE A 20 12.04 -2.41 -14.10
C ILE A 20 12.15 -1.32 -13.03
N GLN A 21 11.92 -0.05 -13.39
CA GLN A 21 11.91 1.04 -12.42
C GLN A 21 10.67 0.99 -11.49
N ASN A 22 9.51 0.55 -12.01
CA ASN A 22 8.31 0.34 -11.21
C ASN A 22 8.44 -0.78 -10.17
N VAL A 23 9.12 -1.88 -10.50
CA VAL A 23 9.30 -3.00 -9.55
C VAL A 23 10.27 -2.60 -8.44
N ASN A 24 11.40 -1.98 -8.76
CA ASN A 24 12.38 -1.59 -7.74
C ASN A 24 11.90 -0.42 -6.86
N GLY A 25 11.29 0.60 -7.46
CA GLY A 25 10.71 1.73 -6.72
C GLY A 25 9.51 1.31 -5.87
N GLY A 26 8.62 0.48 -6.43
CA GLY A 26 7.46 -0.08 -5.72
C GLY A 26 7.86 -0.99 -4.55
N THR A 27 8.88 -1.84 -4.75
CA THR A 27 9.38 -2.76 -3.71
C THR A 27 10.05 -2.02 -2.56
N LYS A 28 10.86 -0.99 -2.87
CA LYS A 28 11.45 -0.14 -1.82
C LYS A 28 10.39 0.62 -1.04
N TYR A 29 9.39 1.17 -1.74
CA TYR A 29 8.34 1.96 -1.09
C TYR A 29 7.43 1.08 -0.22
N ILE A 30 7.02 -0.10 -0.69
CA ILE A 30 6.25 -1.04 0.16
C ILE A 30 7.10 -1.54 1.35
N SER A 31 8.41 -1.77 1.17
CA SER A 31 9.31 -2.11 2.28
C SER A 31 9.36 -1.00 3.33
N GLN A 32 9.39 0.27 2.93
CA GLN A 32 9.32 1.40 3.85
C GLN A 32 7.96 1.43 4.58
N MET A 33 6.86 1.12 3.88
CA MET A 33 5.55 1.04 4.52
C MET A 33 5.47 -0.11 5.52
N MET A 34 6.04 -1.28 5.19
CA MET A 34 6.15 -2.40 6.13
C MET A 34 6.89 -1.99 7.41
N SER A 35 8.06 -1.35 7.28
CA SER A 35 8.78 -0.86 8.45
C SER A 35 8.02 0.20 9.24
N LYS A 36 7.33 1.13 8.55
CA LYS A 36 6.57 2.21 9.18
C LYS A 36 5.36 1.71 9.97
N TYR A 37 4.66 0.70 9.46
CA TYR A 37 3.43 0.19 10.05
C TYR A 37 3.65 -1.13 10.82
N ASN A 38 4.79 -1.24 11.51
CA ASN A 38 5.13 -2.36 12.40
C ASN A 38 5.02 -3.75 11.74
N ASN A 39 5.42 -3.84 10.48
CA ASN A 39 5.30 -5.03 9.63
C ASN A 39 3.85 -5.56 9.49
N ASP A 40 2.82 -4.74 9.73
CA ASP A 40 1.45 -5.09 9.38
C ASP A 40 1.26 -4.93 7.87
N PRO A 41 1.11 -6.04 7.13
CA PRO A 41 1.00 -5.97 5.69
C PRO A 41 -0.27 -5.29 5.20
N ARG A 42 -1.36 -5.34 5.96
CA ARG A 42 -2.63 -4.72 5.56
C ARG A 42 -2.51 -3.22 5.66
N LEU A 43 -1.92 -2.72 6.74
CA LEU A 43 -1.64 -1.29 6.90
C LEU A 43 -0.61 -0.81 5.88
N ALA A 44 0.45 -1.58 5.62
CA ALA A 44 1.44 -1.23 4.62
C ALA A 44 0.86 -1.13 3.20
N LEU A 45 0.05 -2.11 2.79
CA LEU A 45 -0.66 -2.10 1.50
C LEU A 45 -1.68 -0.97 1.42
N ALA A 46 -2.39 -0.70 2.53
CA ALA A 46 -3.32 0.43 2.60
C ALA A 46 -2.59 1.77 2.45
N ALA A 47 -1.45 1.97 3.12
CA ALA A 47 -0.66 3.18 2.99
C ALA A 47 -0.03 3.34 1.60
N TYR A 48 0.38 2.23 0.98
CA TYR A 48 0.91 2.24 -0.37
C TYR A 48 -0.12 2.74 -1.39
N ASN A 49 -1.39 2.33 -1.26
CA ASN A 49 -2.45 2.71 -2.20
C ASN A 49 -3.20 4.01 -1.81
N TRP A 50 -3.55 4.19 -0.54
CA TRP A 50 -4.31 5.36 -0.04
C TRP A 50 -3.42 6.54 0.36
N GLY A 51 -2.12 6.31 0.47
CA GLY A 51 -1.15 7.28 0.94
C GLY A 51 -0.94 7.22 2.46
N PRO A 52 0.31 7.25 2.94
CA PRO A 52 0.63 7.09 4.35
C PRO A 52 0.04 8.21 5.23
N GLY A 53 -0.02 9.45 4.73
CA GLY A 53 -0.59 10.56 5.49
C GLY A 53 -2.10 10.42 5.75
N ASN A 54 -2.84 9.76 4.85
CA ASN A 54 -4.25 9.47 5.07
C ASN A 54 -4.42 8.31 6.07
N LEU A 55 -3.60 7.27 5.93
CA LEU A 55 -3.62 6.16 6.87
C LEU A 55 -3.23 6.60 8.28
N ASP A 56 -2.22 7.46 8.44
CA ASP A 56 -1.80 7.98 9.74
C ASP A 56 -2.93 8.74 10.45
N LYS A 57 -3.70 9.54 9.70
CA LYS A 57 -4.90 10.22 10.22
C LYS A 57 -5.97 9.21 10.66
N ALA A 58 -6.18 8.16 9.88
CA ALA A 58 -7.13 7.10 10.23
C ALA A 58 -6.68 6.32 11.46
N ILE A 59 -5.40 5.96 11.56
CA ILE A 59 -4.80 5.29 12.73
C ILE A 59 -4.99 6.14 13.97
N LYS A 60 -4.72 7.45 13.89
CA LYS A 60 -4.93 8.37 15.02
C LYS A 60 -6.38 8.41 15.51
N LYS A 61 -7.35 8.20 14.60
CA LYS A 61 -8.78 8.30 14.90
C LYS A 61 -9.42 6.97 15.32
N TYR A 62 -9.00 5.87 14.71
CA TYR A 62 -9.66 4.56 14.82
C TYR A 62 -8.75 3.45 15.39
N GLY A 63 -7.49 3.76 15.67
CA GLY A 63 -6.49 2.81 16.13
C GLY A 63 -5.70 2.16 14.99
N ALA A 64 -4.55 1.56 15.32
CA ALA A 64 -3.61 0.96 14.37
C ALA A 64 -4.00 -0.48 13.96
N ASN A 65 -5.25 -0.69 13.55
CA ASN A 65 -5.74 -2.00 13.12
C ASN A 65 -6.53 -1.86 11.82
N TRP A 66 -6.15 -2.61 10.78
CA TRP A 66 -6.84 -2.55 9.50
C TRP A 66 -8.33 -2.85 9.60
N SER A 67 -8.76 -3.81 10.43
CA SER A 67 -10.18 -4.14 10.60
C SER A 67 -11.00 -2.97 11.15
N ALA A 68 -10.40 -2.08 11.95
CA ALA A 68 -11.04 -0.88 12.46
C ALA A 68 -11.03 0.29 11.45
N ILE A 69 -10.02 0.32 10.56
CA ILE A 69 -9.83 1.38 9.57
C ILE A 69 -10.58 1.09 8.25
N ALA A 70 -10.72 -0.19 7.88
CA ALA A 70 -11.09 -0.61 6.52
C ALA A 70 -12.37 0.04 6.00
N SER A 71 -13.40 0.17 6.83
CA SER A 71 -14.69 0.78 6.45
C SER A 71 -14.61 2.28 6.15
N TYR A 72 -13.55 2.96 6.61
CA TYR A 72 -13.30 4.37 6.39
C TYR A 72 -12.30 4.64 5.25
N ALA A 73 -11.58 3.62 4.80
CA ALA A 73 -10.68 3.72 3.66
C ALA A 73 -11.49 3.78 2.34
N PRO A 74 -10.96 4.39 1.27
CA PRO A 74 -11.60 4.37 -0.04
C PRO A 74 -11.87 2.94 -0.52
N THR A 75 -12.99 2.73 -1.21
CA THR A 75 -13.38 1.43 -1.76
C THR A 75 -12.28 0.80 -2.62
N GLU A 76 -11.54 1.62 -3.37
CA GLU A 76 -10.38 1.17 -4.16
C GLU A 76 -9.30 0.55 -3.27
N THR A 77 -8.93 1.21 -2.17
CA THR A 77 -7.94 0.72 -1.21
C THR A 77 -8.39 -0.56 -0.53
N GLN A 78 -9.67 -0.64 -0.16
CA GLN A 78 -10.23 -1.87 0.41
C GLN A 78 -10.09 -3.05 -0.55
N LYS A 79 -10.46 -2.86 -1.82
CA LYS A 79 -10.32 -3.86 -2.87
C LYS A 79 -8.86 -4.22 -3.15
N TYR A 80 -7.97 -3.23 -3.16
CA TYR A 80 -6.54 -3.43 -3.35
C TYR A 80 -5.95 -4.32 -2.26
N VAL A 81 -6.18 -3.97 -0.98
CA VAL A 81 -5.71 -4.76 0.16
C VAL A 81 -6.29 -6.18 0.11
N ALA A 82 -7.59 -6.32 -0.13
CA ALA A 82 -8.23 -7.63 -0.22
C ALA A 82 -7.65 -8.50 -1.36
N LYS A 83 -7.42 -7.91 -2.53
CA LYS A 83 -6.85 -8.61 -3.70
C LYS A 83 -5.44 -9.11 -3.41
N VAL A 84 -4.56 -8.25 -2.88
CA VAL A 84 -3.16 -8.63 -2.60
C VAL A 84 -3.09 -9.65 -1.46
N MET A 85 -3.87 -9.47 -0.40
CA MET A 85 -3.94 -10.45 0.71
C MET A 85 -4.56 -11.79 0.29
N GLY A 86 -5.51 -11.78 -0.64
CA GLY A 86 -6.09 -12.99 -1.21
C GLY A 86 -5.07 -13.78 -2.03
N ASN A 87 -4.26 -13.10 -2.84
CA ASN A 87 -3.19 -13.72 -3.63
C ASN A 87 -2.04 -14.23 -2.74
N TRP A 88 -1.72 -13.53 -1.65
CA TRP A 88 -0.68 -13.95 -0.72
C TRP A 88 -1.04 -15.24 0.02
N ARG A 89 -2.30 -15.44 0.42
CA ARG A 89 -2.75 -16.72 1.01
C ARG A 89 -2.63 -17.91 0.04
N GLY A 90 -2.53 -17.65 -1.27
CA GLY A 90 -2.25 -18.68 -2.28
C GLY A 90 -0.77 -19.00 -2.46
N ALA A 91 0.14 -18.21 -1.89
CA ALA A 91 1.60 -18.39 -1.97
C ALA A 91 2.18 -19.20 -0.78
N ASP A 92 1.38 -19.48 0.25
CA ASP A 92 1.75 -20.31 1.42
C ASP A 92 1.48 -21.82 1.21
N VAL A 93 1.37 -22.28 -0.04
CA VAL A 93 1.15 -23.70 -0.34
C VAL A 93 1.84 -24.11 -1.65
N LYS A 94 3.12 -24.47 -1.56
CA LYS A 94 3.63 -25.86 -1.65
C LYS A 94 5.14 -25.89 -1.49
#